data_AF-A0A8J2E9J1-F1
#
_entry.id   AF-A0A8J2E9J1-F1
#
_cell.length_a   1.000
_cell.length_b   1.000
_cell.length_c   1.000
_cell.angle_alpha   90.00
_cell.angle_beta   90.00
_cell.angle_gamma   90.00
#
_symmetry.space_group_name_H-M   'P 1'
#
loop_
_entity.id
_entity.type
_entity.pdbx_description
1 polymer ?
#
loop_
_entity_poly.entity_id
_entity_poly.type
_entity_poly.pdbx_seq_one_letter_code
_entity_poly.pdbx_strand_id
1 'polypeptide(L)'
;PLMVITQKVIGLAYNIHDGFSRLEKDLTPLQRHQAVKIMPTTLEYFSYIFHFQALMAGPVIFYRDYIDFIQGTKLKGAKSFSGFYDDSSKEPEEIVLEPSPTKAVIKKITASLTFAVLFVSFSSLYPIQRVKEQDFLENTTCAYKIWYLMNSMIFIRCKYYYAWLFADAICNNSGMGYNGRDEDGNDRWDLISNVDPIKFELSLSLKDAISAWNIGTNRWLRMIVYDRNGPFKVFATNGLSALWHGFYPGYYLTFATGALFTYAARAVSL
;
A
#
# COMPACT_ATOMS: atom_id res chain seq x y z
N PRO A 1 12.87 -2.45 5.61
CA PRO A 1 12.71 -1.94 7.00
C PRO A 1 12.71 -0.41 7.11
N LEU A 2 13.82 0.29 6.85
CA LEU A 2 13.95 1.73 7.13
C LEU A 2 13.01 2.62 6.29
N MET A 3 12.77 2.26 5.01
CA MET A 3 11.92 3.06 4.13
C MET A 3 10.46 3.17 4.62
N VAL A 4 9.89 2.06 5.11
CA VAL A 4 8.52 2.02 5.61
C VAL A 4 8.42 2.77 6.95
N ILE A 5 9.44 2.68 7.80
CA ILE A 5 9.51 3.47 9.04
C ILE A 5 9.51 4.96 8.71
N THR A 6 10.30 5.41 7.73
CA THR A 6 10.29 6.82 7.28
C THR A 6 8.89 7.26 6.84
N GLN A 7 8.17 6.42 6.08
CA GLN A 7 6.80 6.72 5.69
C GLN A 7 5.86 6.83 6.90
N LYS A 8 6.00 5.93 7.89
CA LYS A 8 5.19 5.93 9.11
C LYS A 8 5.43 7.19 9.96
N VAL A 9 6.69 7.59 10.12
CA VAL A 9 7.08 8.80 10.88
C VAL A 9 6.56 10.07 10.19
N ILE A 10 6.83 10.22 8.88
CA ILE A 10 6.36 11.37 8.11
C ILE A 10 4.83 11.41 8.06
N GLY A 11 4.19 10.25 7.83
CA GLY A 11 2.74 10.13 7.81
C GLY A 11 2.11 10.55 9.14
N LEU A 12 2.66 10.09 10.27
CA LEU A 12 2.20 10.50 11.59
C LEU A 12 2.36 12.00 11.82
N ALA A 13 3.50 12.60 11.42
CA ALA A 13 3.71 14.04 11.55
C ALA A 13 2.64 14.85 10.79
N TYR A 14 2.32 14.45 9.56
CA TYR A 14 1.25 15.07 8.77
C TYR A 14 -0.14 14.83 9.38
N ASN A 15 -0.40 13.65 9.91
CA ASN A 15 -1.68 13.33 10.54
C ASN A 15 -1.91 14.15 11.83
N ILE A 16 -0.86 14.39 12.62
CA ILE A 16 -0.89 15.29 13.79
C ILE A 16 -1.15 16.72 13.33
N HIS A 17 -0.42 17.21 12.33
CA HIS A 17 -0.64 18.55 11.77
C HIS A 17 -2.09 18.74 11.28
N ASP A 18 -2.65 17.74 10.59
CA ASP A 18 -4.03 17.80 10.11
C ASP A 18 -5.06 17.80 11.25
N GLY A 19 -4.78 17.13 12.36
CA GLY A 19 -5.67 17.09 13.52
C GLY A 19 -5.64 18.34 14.40
N PHE A 20 -4.48 19.01 14.50
CA PHE A 20 -4.29 20.16 15.39
C PHE A 20 -4.35 21.52 14.68
N SER A 21 -3.96 21.59 13.41
CA SER A 21 -3.70 22.87 12.74
C SER A 21 -4.64 23.16 11.56
N ARG A 22 -5.42 22.19 11.10
CA ARG A 22 -6.34 22.35 9.94
C ARG A 22 -7.80 22.17 10.35
N LEU A 23 -8.68 22.91 9.69
CA LEU A 23 -10.12 22.75 9.89
C LEU A 23 -10.62 21.52 9.14
N GLU A 24 -11.57 20.82 9.75
CA GLU A 24 -12.10 19.55 9.22
C GLU A 24 -12.74 19.69 7.82
N LYS A 25 -13.27 20.88 7.50
CA LYS A 25 -13.84 21.22 6.18
C LYS A 25 -12.79 21.28 5.06
N ASP A 26 -11.53 21.57 5.39
CA ASP A 26 -10.44 21.72 4.42
C ASP A 26 -9.70 20.38 4.17
N LEU A 27 -10.04 19.34 4.93
CA LEU A 27 -9.45 18.01 4.82
C LEU A 27 -10.19 17.16 3.78
N THR A 28 -9.43 16.40 3.00
CA THR A 28 -10.02 15.34 2.18
C THR A 28 -10.61 14.23 3.08
N PRO A 29 -11.56 13.41 2.60
CA PRO A 29 -12.13 12.32 3.42
C PRO A 29 -11.06 11.40 4.03
N LEU A 30 -10.01 11.11 3.26
CA LEU A 30 -8.88 10.30 3.71
C LEU A 30 -8.05 11.02 4.79
N GLN A 31 -7.72 12.30 4.60
CA GLN A 31 -7.00 13.10 5.59
C GLN A 31 -7.81 13.23 6.89
N ARG A 32 -9.11 13.49 6.78
CA ARG A 32 -10.02 13.57 7.94
C ARG A 32 -10.05 12.27 8.73
N HIS A 33 -10.16 11.14 8.04
CA HIS A 33 -10.15 9.82 8.68
C HIS A 33 -8.83 9.56 9.41
N GLN A 34 -7.70 9.94 8.81
CA GLN A 34 -6.36 9.68 9.35
C GLN A 34 -5.85 10.76 10.32
N ALA A 35 -6.56 11.88 10.47
CA ALA A 35 -6.18 12.98 11.34
C ALA A 35 -6.10 12.54 12.81
N VAL A 36 -5.02 12.95 13.47
CA VAL A 36 -4.70 12.63 14.86
C VAL A 36 -4.93 13.87 15.71
N LYS A 37 -6.03 13.87 16.47
CA LYS A 37 -6.45 15.00 17.32
C LYS A 37 -5.84 14.96 18.73
N ILE A 38 -5.20 13.84 19.11
CA ILE A 38 -4.60 13.62 20.42
C ILE A 38 -3.18 13.11 20.22
N MET A 39 -2.21 13.70 20.93
CA MET A 39 -0.81 13.34 20.78
C MET A 39 -0.55 11.90 21.25
N PRO A 40 0.15 11.07 20.44
CA PRO A 40 0.59 9.75 20.88
C PRO A 40 1.49 9.84 22.11
N THR A 41 1.29 8.94 23.07
CA THR A 41 2.26 8.71 24.13
C THR A 41 3.55 8.12 23.54
N THR A 42 4.66 8.20 24.30
CA THR A 42 5.93 7.58 23.90
C THR A 42 5.76 6.08 23.64
N LEU A 43 4.93 5.39 24.43
CA LEU A 43 4.65 3.98 24.27
C LEU A 43 3.88 3.70 22.98
N GLU A 44 2.79 4.43 22.71
CA GLU A 44 2.00 4.26 21.49
C GLU A 44 2.82 4.56 20.25
N TYR A 45 3.67 5.60 20.29
CA TYR A 45 4.57 5.93 19.21
C TYR A 45 5.54 4.79 18.90
N PHE A 46 6.29 4.30 19.89
CA PHE A 46 7.26 3.22 19.65
C PHE A 46 6.59 1.89 19.31
N SER A 47 5.44 1.60 19.93
CA SER A 47 4.59 0.47 19.60
C SER A 47 4.16 0.53 18.13
N TYR A 48 3.64 1.68 17.68
CA TYR A 48 3.29 1.90 16.28
C TYR A 48 4.49 1.74 15.36
N ILE A 49 5.64 2.35 15.65
CA ILE A 49 6.81 2.33 14.77
C ILE A 49 7.39 0.91 14.65
N PHE A 50 7.49 0.18 15.77
CA PHE A 50 8.22 -1.08 15.85
C PHE A 50 7.36 -2.35 15.94
N HIS A 51 6.03 -2.26 15.71
CA HIS A 51 5.18 -3.45 15.72
C HIS A 51 5.68 -4.52 14.74
N PHE A 52 5.74 -5.77 15.22
CA PHE A 52 6.45 -6.85 14.54
C PHE A 52 5.85 -7.22 13.17
N GLN A 53 4.54 -7.01 12.99
CA GLN A 53 3.84 -7.42 11.77
C GLN A 53 4.37 -6.70 10.52
N ALA A 54 4.80 -5.43 10.64
CA ALA A 54 5.24 -4.63 9.51
C ALA A 54 6.69 -4.12 9.62
N LEU A 55 7.49 -4.66 10.53
CA LEU A 55 8.84 -4.17 10.79
C LEU A 55 9.80 -4.36 9.60
N MET A 56 9.76 -5.53 8.94
CA MET A 56 10.75 -5.90 7.92
C MET A 56 10.35 -5.44 6.51
N ALA A 57 9.16 -5.84 6.06
CA ALA A 57 8.68 -5.68 4.69
C ALA A 57 7.15 -5.48 4.61
N GLY A 58 6.56 -4.89 5.66
CA GLY A 58 5.12 -4.76 5.77
C GLY A 58 4.51 -3.66 4.91
N PRO A 59 3.19 -3.73 4.68
CA PRO A 59 2.44 -2.60 4.15
C PRO A 59 2.65 -1.35 5.01
N VAL A 60 2.52 -0.19 4.38
CA VAL A 60 2.43 1.08 5.12
C VAL A 60 1.07 1.11 5.82
N ILE A 61 1.11 1.05 7.15
CA ILE A 61 -0.07 1.16 8.01
C ILE A 61 -0.04 2.55 8.65
N PHE A 62 -1.17 3.25 8.61
CA PHE A 62 -1.29 4.57 9.24
C PHE A 62 -1.54 4.45 10.75
N TYR A 63 -1.14 5.48 11.49
CA TYR A 63 -1.22 5.48 12.95
C TYR A 63 -2.64 5.28 13.48
N ARG A 64 -3.64 5.91 12.84
CA ARG A 64 -5.05 5.75 13.22
C ARG A 64 -5.49 4.30 13.09
N ASP A 65 -5.25 3.69 11.92
CA ASP A 65 -5.56 2.28 11.68
C ASP A 65 -4.88 1.34 12.68
N TYR A 66 -3.66 1.67 13.08
CA TYR A 66 -2.91 0.93 14.10
C TYR A 66 -3.55 1.03 15.49
N ILE A 67 -3.87 2.25 15.95
CA ILE A 67 -4.47 2.44 17.27
C ILE A 67 -5.89 1.87 17.32
N ASP A 68 -6.65 2.03 16.24
CA ASP A 68 -7.97 1.43 16.09
C ASP A 68 -7.91 -0.10 16.22
N PHE A 69 -6.87 -0.72 15.65
CA PHE A 69 -6.60 -2.14 15.83
C PHE A 69 -6.26 -2.49 17.29
N ILE A 70 -5.35 -1.77 17.94
CA ILE A 70 -4.94 -2.03 19.34
C ILE A 70 -6.12 -1.87 20.31
N GLN A 71 -7.01 -0.92 20.06
CA GLN A 71 -8.18 -0.63 20.89
C GLN A 71 -9.40 -1.50 20.53
N GLY A 72 -9.35 -2.26 19.43
CA GLY A 72 -10.44 -3.10 18.96
C GLY A 72 -11.63 -2.33 18.35
N THR A 73 -11.46 -1.06 17.99
CA THR A 73 -12.54 -0.14 17.59
C THR A 73 -13.26 -0.53 16.29
N LYS A 74 -12.62 -1.35 15.46
CA LYS A 74 -13.17 -1.82 14.17
C LYS A 74 -14.11 -3.02 14.32
N LEU A 75 -14.24 -3.57 15.52
CA LEU A 75 -15.18 -4.64 15.82
C LEU A 75 -16.56 -4.06 16.15
N LYS A 76 -17.64 -4.73 15.74
CA LYS A 76 -19.01 -4.32 16.11
C LYS A 76 -19.11 -4.27 17.64
N GLY A 77 -19.64 -3.18 18.20
CA GLY A 77 -19.79 -2.98 19.64
C GLY A 77 -18.60 -2.34 20.35
N ALA A 78 -17.46 -2.15 19.68
CA ALA A 78 -16.33 -1.42 20.25
C ALA A 78 -16.52 0.10 20.11
N LYS A 79 -16.31 0.86 21.18
CA LYS A 79 -16.26 2.31 21.11
C LYS A 79 -15.07 2.70 20.25
N SER A 80 -15.32 3.21 19.05
CA SER A 80 -14.29 3.88 18.27
C SER A 80 -13.62 4.98 19.09
N PHE A 81 -12.35 5.31 18.83
CA PHE A 81 -11.76 6.54 19.35
C PHE A 81 -12.51 7.78 18.82
N SER A 82 -13.35 7.61 17.79
CA SER A 82 -14.42 8.56 17.45
C SER A 82 -15.64 8.50 18.36
N GLY A 83 -15.58 7.85 19.52
CA GLY A 83 -16.65 7.72 20.51
C GLY A 83 -16.96 9.02 21.28
N PHE A 84 -16.40 10.15 20.84
CA PHE A 84 -16.88 11.50 21.16
C PHE A 84 -17.68 12.15 20.01
N TYR A 85 -17.85 11.46 18.88
CA TYR A 85 -18.56 11.94 17.68
C TYR A 85 -19.70 11.02 17.23
N ASP A 86 -19.98 9.94 17.96
CA ASP A 86 -21.20 9.15 17.80
C ASP A 86 -22.05 9.34 19.05
N ASP A 87 -23.36 9.51 18.85
CA ASP A 87 -24.33 9.85 19.89
C ASP A 87 -24.20 8.90 21.10
N SER A 88 -24.01 9.48 22.28
CA SER A 88 -23.76 8.79 23.56
C SER A 88 -24.96 7.99 24.08
N SER A 89 -25.94 7.71 23.22
CA SER A 89 -27.26 7.15 23.54
C SER A 89 -27.39 5.64 23.31
N LYS A 90 -26.35 4.94 22.83
CA LYS A 90 -26.40 3.49 22.58
C LYS A 90 -25.47 2.71 23.50
N GLU A 91 -26.07 1.99 24.45
CA GLU A 91 -25.38 0.98 25.25
C GLU A 91 -24.91 -0.20 24.37
N PRO A 92 -23.73 -0.80 24.61
CA PRO A 92 -23.25 -1.93 23.83
C PRO A 92 -23.78 -3.25 24.44
N GLU A 93 -24.87 -3.79 23.88
CA GLU A 93 -25.41 -5.10 24.28
C GLU A 93 -24.95 -6.29 23.39
N GLU A 94 -24.16 -6.10 22.33
CA GLU A 94 -23.77 -7.23 21.47
C GLU A 94 -22.43 -7.87 21.89
N ILE A 95 -22.46 -9.19 22.10
CA ILE A 95 -21.27 -10.03 22.14
C ILE A 95 -20.50 -9.82 20.84
N VAL A 96 -19.31 -9.24 20.94
CA VAL A 96 -18.43 -8.98 19.80
C VAL A 96 -17.90 -10.31 19.26
N LEU A 97 -18.54 -10.86 18.23
CA LEU A 97 -18.01 -12.03 17.54
C LEU A 97 -16.81 -11.60 16.68
N GLU A 98 -15.62 -12.01 17.06
CA GLU A 98 -14.41 -11.74 16.28
C GLU A 98 -14.51 -12.48 14.92
N PRO A 99 -14.39 -11.76 13.79
CA PRO A 99 -14.44 -12.38 12.48
C PRO A 99 -13.22 -13.29 12.30
N SER A 100 -13.42 -14.48 11.72
CA SER A 100 -12.32 -15.42 11.52
C SER A 100 -11.42 -14.98 10.35
N PRO A 101 -10.10 -14.76 10.57
CA PRO A 101 -9.17 -14.42 9.49
C PRO A 101 -8.74 -15.64 8.66
N THR A 102 -9.02 -16.86 9.12
CA THR A 102 -8.40 -18.10 8.62
C THR A 102 -8.54 -18.27 7.11
N LYS A 103 -9.73 -18.04 6.55
CA LYS A 103 -9.97 -18.17 5.10
C LYS A 103 -9.15 -17.16 4.29
N ALA A 104 -9.10 -15.91 4.75
CA ALA A 104 -8.34 -14.86 4.08
C ALA A 104 -6.82 -15.11 4.18
N VAL A 105 -6.34 -15.55 5.35
CA VAL A 105 -4.93 -15.88 5.59
C VAL A 105 -4.49 -17.05 4.72
N ILE A 106 -5.25 -18.16 4.69
CA ILE A 106 -4.93 -19.32 3.84
C ILE A 106 -4.88 -18.90 2.36
N LYS A 107 -5.86 -18.11 1.89
CA LYS A 107 -5.86 -17.61 0.51
C LYS A 107 -4.59 -16.80 0.19
N LYS A 108 -4.20 -15.88 1.07
CA LYS A 108 -3.02 -15.02 0.87
C LYS A 108 -1.71 -15.82 0.95
N ILE A 109 -1.59 -16.78 1.89
CA ILE A 109 -0.42 -17.67 2.00
C ILE A 109 -0.29 -18.53 0.76
N THR A 110 -1.36 -19.20 0.32
CA THR A 110 -1.33 -20.04 -0.88
C THR A 110 -0.94 -19.23 -2.11
N ALA A 111 -1.52 -18.05 -2.31
CA ALA A 111 -1.16 -17.16 -3.41
C ALA A 111 0.32 -16.72 -3.33
N SER A 112 0.77 -16.32 -2.15
CA SER A 112 2.15 -15.91 -1.88
C SER A 112 3.14 -17.03 -2.22
N LEU A 113 2.91 -18.25 -1.73
CA LEU A 113 3.76 -19.41 -2.00
C LEU A 113 3.79 -19.78 -3.50
N THR A 114 2.66 -19.68 -4.20
CA THR A 114 2.63 -19.86 -5.65
C THR A 114 3.56 -18.87 -6.35
N PHE A 115 3.54 -17.60 -5.98
CA PHE A 115 4.46 -16.60 -6.55
C PHE A 115 5.92 -16.86 -6.15
N ALA A 116 6.20 -17.39 -4.96
CA ALA A 116 7.55 -17.78 -4.56
C ALA A 116 8.09 -18.92 -5.45
N VAL A 117 7.29 -19.95 -5.68
CA VAL A 117 7.64 -21.08 -6.55
C VAL A 117 7.88 -20.59 -7.98
N LEU A 118 7.00 -19.74 -8.52
CA LEU A 118 7.19 -19.13 -9.83
C LEU A 118 8.49 -18.32 -9.90
N PHE A 119 8.77 -17.48 -8.90
CA PHE A 119 9.99 -16.71 -8.86
C PHE A 119 11.24 -17.60 -8.84
N VAL A 120 11.31 -18.59 -7.96
CA VAL A 120 12.47 -19.48 -7.84
C VAL A 120 12.67 -20.31 -9.11
N SER A 121 11.60 -20.84 -9.69
CA SER A 121 11.67 -21.70 -10.87
C SER A 121 12.09 -20.94 -12.13
N PHE A 122 11.57 -19.72 -12.32
CA PHE A 122 11.77 -18.97 -13.56
C PHE A 122 12.85 -17.88 -13.48
N SER A 123 13.28 -17.46 -12.28
CA SER A 123 14.38 -16.48 -12.14
C SER A 123 15.69 -16.95 -12.77
N SER A 124 15.95 -18.26 -12.75
CA SER A 124 17.14 -18.86 -13.38
C SER A 124 16.98 -19.03 -14.90
N LEU A 125 15.75 -19.17 -15.40
CA LEU A 125 15.46 -19.30 -16.84
C LEU A 125 15.49 -17.95 -17.56
N TYR A 126 15.09 -16.87 -16.87
CA TYR A 126 15.03 -15.53 -17.41
C TYR A 126 15.85 -14.54 -16.56
N PRO A 127 17.19 -14.71 -16.48
CA PRO A 127 18.03 -13.77 -15.76
C PRO A 127 17.97 -12.39 -16.43
N ILE A 128 17.63 -11.37 -15.64
CA ILE A 128 17.54 -10.00 -16.15
C ILE A 128 18.90 -9.44 -16.59
N GLN A 129 19.98 -10.00 -16.07
CA GLN A 129 21.34 -9.61 -16.40
C GLN A 129 21.66 -9.87 -17.87
N ARG A 130 21.02 -10.87 -18.49
CA ARG A 130 21.19 -11.22 -19.90
C ARG A 130 20.94 -10.06 -20.84
N VAL A 131 20.06 -9.12 -20.47
CA VAL A 131 19.74 -7.96 -21.32
C VAL A 131 20.89 -6.97 -21.44
N LYS A 132 21.94 -7.12 -20.63
CA LYS A 132 23.16 -6.32 -20.67
C LYS A 132 24.29 -6.97 -21.47
N GLU A 133 24.13 -8.24 -21.85
CA GLU A 133 25.16 -9.00 -22.57
C GLU A 133 25.24 -8.52 -24.03
N GLN A 134 26.46 -8.35 -24.54
CA GLN A 134 26.69 -7.88 -25.92
C GLN A 134 26.06 -8.82 -26.95
N ASP A 135 26.18 -10.14 -26.75
CA ASP A 135 25.57 -11.15 -27.62
C ASP A 135 24.04 -10.95 -27.73
N PHE A 136 23.38 -10.70 -26.61
CA PHE A 136 21.94 -10.43 -26.61
C PHE A 136 21.62 -9.10 -27.32
N LEU A 137 22.45 -8.07 -27.17
CA LEU A 137 22.22 -6.78 -27.79
C LEU A 137 22.46 -6.79 -29.31
N GLU A 138 23.43 -7.56 -29.78
CA GLU A 138 23.83 -7.56 -31.19
C GLU A 138 23.07 -8.62 -32.00
N ASN A 139 22.85 -9.81 -31.43
CA ASN A 139 22.36 -10.98 -32.17
C ASN A 139 20.86 -11.26 -32.00
N THR A 140 20.10 -10.40 -31.33
CA THR A 140 18.64 -10.60 -31.16
C THR A 140 17.80 -9.48 -31.77
N THR A 141 16.63 -9.87 -32.28
CA THR A 141 15.67 -8.93 -32.86
C THR A 141 15.01 -8.06 -31.79
N CYS A 142 14.58 -6.86 -32.17
CA CYS A 142 13.87 -5.95 -31.25
C CYS A 142 12.62 -6.61 -30.63
N ALA A 143 11.85 -7.35 -31.42
CA ALA A 143 10.68 -8.08 -30.94
C ALA A 143 11.03 -9.12 -29.86
N TYR A 144 12.11 -9.88 -30.07
CA TYR A 144 12.58 -10.84 -29.07
C TYR A 144 13.07 -10.14 -27.80
N LYS A 145 13.78 -9.01 -27.92
CA LYS A 145 14.21 -8.21 -26.76
C LYS A 145 13.03 -7.75 -25.91
N ILE A 146 11.98 -7.21 -26.55
CA ILE A 146 10.76 -6.78 -25.87
C ILE A 146 10.08 -7.98 -25.19
N TRP A 147 9.91 -9.09 -25.91
CA TRP A 147 9.29 -10.29 -25.36
C TRP A 147 10.07 -10.84 -24.16
N TYR A 148 11.40 -10.95 -24.26
CA TYR A 148 12.26 -11.41 -23.17
C TYR A 148 12.19 -10.48 -21.96
N LEU A 149 12.22 -9.15 -22.18
CA LEU A 149 12.07 -8.16 -21.13
C LEU A 149 10.71 -8.28 -20.43
N MET A 150 9.61 -8.43 -21.17
CA MET A 150 8.27 -8.58 -20.57
C MET A 150 8.20 -9.82 -19.68
N ASN A 151 8.67 -10.97 -20.17
CA ASN A 151 8.70 -12.22 -19.40
C ASN A 151 9.60 -12.09 -18.16
N SER A 152 10.82 -11.57 -18.33
CA SER A 152 11.75 -11.36 -17.21
C SER A 152 11.16 -10.45 -16.14
N MET A 153 10.44 -9.39 -16.54
CA MET A 153 9.79 -8.47 -15.61
C MET A 153 8.65 -9.13 -14.83
N ILE A 154 7.83 -9.98 -15.44
CA ILE A 154 6.76 -10.73 -14.75
C ILE A 154 7.37 -11.57 -13.63
N PHE A 155 8.41 -12.36 -13.93
CA PHE A 155 9.02 -13.22 -12.92
C PHE A 155 9.73 -12.43 -11.81
N ILE A 156 10.40 -11.32 -12.15
CA ILE A 156 10.96 -10.44 -11.13
C ILE A 156 9.86 -9.85 -10.24
N ARG A 157 8.67 -9.53 -10.78
CA ARG A 157 7.55 -9.03 -9.98
C ARG A 157 7.02 -10.06 -9.00
N CYS A 158 7.06 -11.35 -9.33
CA CYS A 158 6.62 -12.43 -8.44
C CYS A 158 7.30 -12.37 -7.05
N LYS A 159 8.57 -11.94 -6.95
CA LYS A 159 9.24 -11.78 -5.66
C LYS A 159 8.57 -10.72 -4.76
N TYR A 160 8.04 -9.66 -5.36
CA TYR A 160 7.31 -8.60 -4.66
C TYR A 160 5.89 -9.06 -4.30
N TYR A 161 5.21 -9.78 -5.21
CA TYR A 161 3.91 -10.39 -4.91
C TYR A 161 4.00 -11.37 -3.73
N TYR A 162 5.02 -12.23 -3.73
CA TYR A 162 5.32 -13.10 -2.60
C TYR A 162 5.47 -12.29 -1.30
N ALA A 163 6.42 -11.36 -1.26
CA ALA A 163 6.77 -10.62 -0.05
C ALA A 163 5.58 -9.81 0.51
N TRP A 164 4.85 -9.10 -0.34
CA TRP A 164 3.72 -8.29 0.10
C TRP A 164 2.50 -9.12 0.48
N LEU A 165 2.14 -10.17 -0.27
CA LEU A 165 1.03 -11.05 0.13
C LEU A 165 1.35 -11.81 1.41
N PHE A 166 2.61 -12.17 1.63
CA PHE A 166 3.04 -12.83 2.87
C PHE A 166 2.94 -11.87 4.07
N ALA A 167 3.43 -10.64 3.92
CA ALA A 167 3.29 -9.62 4.95
C ALA A 167 1.82 -9.30 5.25
N ASP A 168 1.00 -9.16 4.21
CA ASP A 168 -0.45 -8.98 4.35
C ASP A 168 -1.10 -10.16 5.09
N ALA A 169 -0.64 -11.39 4.86
CA ALA A 169 -1.13 -12.56 5.57
C ALA A 169 -0.76 -12.54 7.05
N ILE A 170 0.46 -12.13 7.41
CA ILE A 170 0.90 -11.95 8.80
C ILE A 170 0.01 -10.94 9.51
N CYS A 171 -0.21 -9.78 8.91
CA CYS A 171 -1.05 -8.75 9.51
C CYS A 171 -2.52 -9.17 9.60
N ASN A 172 -3.05 -9.89 8.61
CA ASN A 172 -4.41 -10.45 8.69
C ASN A 172 -4.53 -11.52 9.77
N ASN A 173 -3.51 -12.35 9.95
CA ASN A 173 -3.48 -13.38 10.99
C ASN A 173 -3.50 -12.77 12.40
N SER A 174 -2.98 -11.54 12.56
CA SER A 174 -3.10 -10.80 13.81
C SER A 174 -4.38 -9.97 13.93
N GLY A 175 -5.32 -10.04 12.97
CA GLY A 175 -6.57 -9.26 12.99
C GLY A 175 -6.49 -7.85 12.38
N MET A 176 -5.31 -7.37 12.00
CA MET A 176 -5.08 -5.95 11.67
C MET A 176 -5.67 -5.53 10.31
N GLY A 177 -5.88 -6.46 9.39
CA GLY A 177 -6.38 -6.12 8.05
C GLY A 177 -7.90 -6.16 7.88
N TYR A 178 -8.67 -6.29 8.96
CA TYR A 178 -10.12 -6.29 8.91
C TYR A 178 -10.69 -4.93 8.47
N ASN A 179 -11.66 -4.96 7.55
CA ASN A 179 -12.23 -3.78 6.90
C ASN A 179 -13.78 -3.82 6.86
N GLY A 180 -14.38 -4.33 7.94
CA GLY A 180 -15.83 -4.49 8.04
C GLY A 180 -16.36 -5.60 7.13
N ARG A 181 -17.66 -5.52 6.81
CA ARG A 181 -18.34 -6.46 5.90
C ARG A 181 -18.67 -5.83 4.56
N ASP A 182 -18.76 -6.66 3.53
CA ASP A 182 -19.31 -6.27 2.23
C ASP A 182 -20.85 -6.24 2.24
N GLU A 183 -21.44 -5.85 1.11
CA GLU A 183 -22.89 -5.80 0.91
C GLU A 183 -23.55 -7.18 1.04
N ASP A 184 -22.78 -8.24 0.78
CA ASP A 184 -23.20 -9.65 0.88
C ASP A 184 -23.02 -10.21 2.31
N GLY A 185 -22.51 -9.41 3.24
CA GLY A 185 -22.30 -9.79 4.64
C GLY A 185 -21.01 -10.58 4.93
N ASN A 186 -20.10 -10.73 3.97
CA ASN A 186 -18.81 -11.38 4.17
C ASN A 186 -17.79 -10.41 4.79
N ASP A 187 -16.95 -10.94 5.67
CA ASP A 187 -15.87 -10.20 6.31
C ASP A 187 -14.75 -9.85 5.31
N ARG A 188 -14.42 -8.56 5.20
CA ARG A 188 -13.35 -8.06 4.34
C ARG A 188 -12.03 -7.96 5.09
N TRP A 189 -10.97 -8.47 4.45
CA TRP A 189 -9.62 -8.56 4.99
C TRP A 189 -8.59 -7.85 4.11
N ASP A 190 -8.97 -6.66 3.63
CA ASP A 190 -8.25 -5.89 2.61
C ASP A 190 -7.79 -4.49 3.04
N LEU A 191 -7.99 -4.10 4.32
CA LEU A 191 -7.68 -2.76 4.83
C LEU A 191 -6.23 -2.34 4.50
N ILE A 192 -5.31 -3.26 4.76
CA ILE A 192 -3.86 -3.09 4.66
C ILE A 192 -3.25 -3.82 3.46
N SER A 193 -4.07 -4.31 2.53
CA SER A 193 -3.56 -5.01 1.35
C SER A 193 -2.64 -4.11 0.53
N ASN A 194 -1.40 -4.52 0.32
CA ASN A 194 -0.41 -3.68 -0.38
C ASN A 194 -0.37 -3.90 -1.90
N VAL A 195 -0.89 -5.03 -2.39
CA VAL A 195 -0.86 -5.38 -3.81
C VAL A 195 -2.05 -6.22 -4.22
N ASP A 196 -2.52 -6.00 -5.44
CA ASP A 196 -3.46 -6.86 -6.14
C ASP A 196 -2.80 -7.35 -7.45
N PRO A 197 -2.23 -8.57 -7.47
CA PRO A 197 -1.51 -9.07 -8.64
C PRO A 197 -2.39 -9.23 -9.88
N ILE A 198 -3.63 -9.68 -9.71
CA ILE A 198 -4.55 -9.92 -10.84
C ILE A 198 -4.92 -8.60 -11.48
N LYS A 199 -5.34 -7.63 -10.65
CA LYS A 199 -5.66 -6.30 -11.15
C LYS A 199 -4.43 -5.64 -11.78
N PHE A 200 -3.24 -5.80 -11.20
CA PHE A 200 -2.02 -5.24 -11.77
C PHE A 200 -1.70 -5.79 -13.16
N GLU A 201 -1.67 -7.13 -13.31
CA GLU A 201 -1.23 -7.78 -14.55
C GLU A 201 -2.28 -7.67 -15.68
N LEU A 202 -3.57 -7.55 -15.34
CA LEU A 202 -4.66 -7.43 -16.31
C LEU A 202 -5.13 -5.99 -16.54
N SER A 203 -4.51 -5.00 -15.89
CA SER A 203 -4.87 -3.59 -16.07
C SER A 203 -4.60 -3.12 -17.50
N LEU A 204 -5.60 -2.48 -18.11
CA LEU A 204 -5.49 -1.91 -19.46
C LEU A 204 -4.90 -0.49 -19.47
N SER A 205 -4.79 0.15 -18.30
CA SER A 205 -4.20 1.47 -18.15
C SER A 205 -3.08 1.47 -17.12
N LEU A 206 -2.05 2.30 -17.34
CA LEU A 206 -0.95 2.45 -16.39
C LEU A 206 -1.44 2.98 -15.03
N LYS A 207 -2.47 3.83 -15.04
CA LYS A 207 -3.09 4.36 -13.82
C LYS A 207 -3.70 3.23 -12.98
N ASP A 208 -4.42 2.32 -13.61
CA ASP A 208 -5.08 1.21 -12.91
C ASP A 208 -4.04 0.21 -12.38
N ALA A 209 -2.99 -0.07 -13.17
CA ALA A 209 -1.86 -0.87 -12.72
C ALA A 209 -1.19 -0.24 -11.48
N ILE A 210 -0.83 1.05 -11.53
CA ILE A 210 -0.22 1.75 -10.37
C ILE A 210 -1.15 1.73 -9.16
N SER A 211 -2.47 1.82 -9.35
CA SER A 211 -3.44 1.77 -8.24
C SER A 211 -3.48 0.41 -7.52
N ALA A 212 -3.01 -0.66 -8.17
CA ALA A 212 -2.96 -2.02 -7.66
C ALA A 212 -1.59 -2.42 -7.11
N TRP A 213 -0.57 -1.56 -7.25
CA TRP A 213 0.82 -1.83 -6.87
C TRP A 213 1.27 -0.92 -5.74
N ASN A 214 1.84 -1.49 -4.67
CA ASN A 214 2.33 -0.72 -3.52
C ASN A 214 1.28 0.27 -3.00
N ILE A 215 0.06 -0.23 -2.77
CA ILE A 215 -1.15 0.53 -2.47
C ILE A 215 -0.95 1.43 -1.24
N GLY A 216 -0.29 0.93 -0.20
CA GLY A 216 0.01 1.70 1.01
C GLY A 216 0.89 2.91 0.74
N THR A 217 1.95 2.75 -0.06
CA THR A 217 2.82 3.86 -0.48
C THR A 217 2.06 4.87 -1.35
N ASN A 218 1.22 4.39 -2.28
CA ASN A 218 0.39 5.28 -3.09
C ASN A 218 -0.59 6.10 -2.23
N ARG A 219 -1.23 5.50 -1.22
CA ARG A 219 -2.07 6.21 -0.24
C ARG A 219 -1.25 7.23 0.56
N TRP A 220 -0.05 6.86 1.01
CA TRP A 220 0.86 7.76 1.72
C TRP A 220 1.24 8.97 0.86
N LEU A 221 1.79 8.74 -0.34
CA LEU A 221 2.13 9.78 -1.32
C LEU A 221 0.93 10.70 -1.62
N ARG A 222 -0.27 10.11 -1.73
CA ARG A 222 -1.49 10.87 -1.94
C ARG A 222 -1.76 11.84 -0.80
N MET A 223 -1.68 11.37 0.44
CA MET A 223 -1.98 12.17 1.63
C MET A 223 -0.93 13.25 1.90
N ILE A 224 0.35 12.96 1.70
CA ILE A 224 1.43 13.88 2.08
C ILE A 224 1.80 14.86 0.96
N VAL A 225 1.53 14.53 -0.31
CA VAL A 225 1.88 15.39 -1.44
C VAL A 225 0.68 15.66 -2.35
N TYR A 226 0.05 14.62 -2.91
CA TYR A 226 -0.92 14.83 -3.99
C TYR A 226 -2.11 15.71 -3.59
N ASP A 227 -2.77 15.40 -2.47
CA ASP A 227 -3.96 16.12 -1.98
C ASP A 227 -3.59 17.49 -1.36
N ARG A 228 -2.30 17.77 -1.16
CA ARG A 228 -1.78 19.02 -0.58
C ARG A 228 -1.24 19.99 -1.61
N ASN A 229 -1.04 19.53 -2.84
CA ASN A 229 -0.49 20.34 -3.92
C ASN A 229 -1.58 20.74 -4.92
N GLY A 230 -1.45 21.93 -5.49
CA GLY A 230 -2.37 22.46 -6.50
C GLY A 230 -2.14 21.83 -7.89
N PRO A 231 -1.90 22.64 -8.94
CA PRO A 231 -1.85 22.15 -10.33
C PRO A 231 -0.72 21.15 -10.58
N PHE A 232 0.40 21.22 -9.84
CA PHE A 232 1.58 20.38 -10.04
C PHE A 232 1.57 19.06 -9.27
N LYS A 233 0.45 18.67 -8.64
CA LYS A 233 0.36 17.50 -7.76
C LYS A 233 0.85 16.19 -8.37
N VAL A 234 0.62 15.93 -9.67
CA VAL A 234 1.09 14.70 -10.33
C VAL A 234 2.62 14.66 -10.39
N PHE A 235 3.25 15.76 -10.81
CA PHE A 235 4.71 15.87 -10.92
C PHE A 235 5.37 15.88 -9.54
N ALA A 236 4.82 16.62 -8.57
CA ALA A 236 5.34 16.64 -7.21
C ALA A 236 5.28 15.24 -6.56
N THR A 237 4.18 14.51 -6.76
CA THR A 237 3.99 13.16 -6.21
C THR A 237 5.00 12.18 -6.81
N ASN A 238 5.17 12.19 -8.13
CA ASN A 238 6.13 11.33 -8.81
C ASN A 238 7.58 11.73 -8.50
N GLY A 239 7.88 13.02 -8.34
CA GLY A 239 9.19 13.52 -7.94
C GLY A 239 9.57 13.06 -6.52
N LEU A 240 8.63 13.14 -5.57
CA LEU A 240 8.87 12.59 -4.23
C LEU A 240 9.01 11.07 -4.27
N SER A 241 8.19 10.38 -5.08
CA SER A 241 8.32 8.94 -5.27
C SER A 241 9.71 8.55 -5.79
N ALA A 242 10.25 9.27 -6.79
CA ALA A 242 11.59 9.03 -7.31
C ALA A 242 12.66 9.19 -6.22
N LEU A 243 12.62 10.30 -5.50
CA LEU A 243 13.56 10.59 -4.41
C LEU A 243 13.48 9.54 -3.29
N TRP A 244 12.29 9.05 -2.96
CA TRP A 244 12.11 7.99 -1.98
C TRP A 244 12.70 6.64 -2.43
N HIS A 245 12.68 6.31 -3.73
CA HIS A 245 13.32 5.09 -4.23
C HIS A 245 14.86 5.21 -4.30
N GLY A 246 15.39 6.42 -4.45
CA GLY A 246 16.82 6.74 -4.33
C GLY A 246 17.35 7.67 -5.42
N PHE A 247 18.67 7.83 -5.46
CA PHE A 247 19.34 8.83 -6.30
C PHE A 247 19.82 8.31 -7.66
N TYR A 248 19.55 7.04 -7.99
CA TYR A 248 19.94 6.48 -9.29
C TYR A 248 19.09 7.10 -10.42
N PRO A 249 19.71 7.50 -11.55
CA PRO A 249 19.00 8.16 -12.65
C PRO A 249 17.80 7.38 -13.19
N GLY A 250 17.87 6.04 -13.16
CA GLY A 250 16.78 5.17 -13.61
C GLY A 250 15.46 5.43 -12.90
N TYR A 251 15.48 5.75 -11.59
CA TYR A 251 14.26 6.06 -10.85
C TYR A 251 13.59 7.34 -11.38
N TYR A 252 14.36 8.40 -11.55
CA TYR A 252 13.84 9.67 -12.07
C TYR A 252 13.26 9.51 -13.47
N LEU A 253 13.92 8.73 -14.33
CA LEU A 253 13.38 8.42 -15.66
C LEU A 253 12.04 7.67 -15.54
N THR A 254 11.97 6.62 -14.74
CA THR A 254 10.73 5.84 -14.54
C THR A 254 9.57 6.72 -14.03
N PHE A 255 9.79 7.52 -12.99
CA PHE A 255 8.74 8.34 -12.40
C PHE A 255 8.39 9.58 -13.24
N ALA A 256 9.34 10.16 -13.98
CA ALA A 256 9.04 11.20 -14.95
C ALA A 256 8.14 10.66 -16.07
N THR A 257 8.48 9.49 -16.62
CA THR A 257 7.64 8.78 -17.60
C THR A 257 6.26 8.46 -17.02
N GLY A 258 6.18 7.95 -15.79
CA GLY A 258 4.92 7.70 -15.09
C GLY A 258 4.06 8.95 -14.89
N ALA A 259 4.69 10.09 -14.55
CA ALA A 259 4.01 11.38 -14.43
C ALA A 259 3.41 11.84 -15.77
N LEU A 260 4.18 11.74 -16.85
CA LEU A 260 3.73 12.10 -18.20
C LEU A 260 2.55 11.24 -18.66
N PHE A 261 2.63 9.92 -18.51
CA PHE A 261 1.54 9.02 -18.87
C PHE A 261 0.28 9.27 -18.02
N THR A 262 0.44 9.51 -16.72
CA THR A 262 -0.69 9.83 -15.83
C THR A 262 -1.33 11.15 -16.21
N TYR A 263 -0.54 12.16 -16.58
CA TYR A 263 -1.04 13.45 -17.04
C TYR A 263 -1.80 13.31 -18.37
N ALA A 264 -1.21 12.61 -19.36
CA ALA A 264 -1.82 12.36 -20.65
C ALA A 264 -3.14 11.57 -20.54
N ALA A 265 -3.16 10.50 -19.74
CA ALA A 265 -4.37 9.69 -19.52
C ALA A 265 -5.53 10.52 -18.94
N ARG A 266 -5.23 11.52 -18.11
CA ARG A 266 -6.24 12.43 -17.55
C ARG A 266 -6.75 13.45 -18.56
N ALA A 267 -5.91 13.92 -19.47
CA ALA A 267 -6.31 14.86 -20.52
C ALA A 267 -7.28 14.22 -21.53
N VAL A 268 -7.17 12.91 -21.77
CA VAL A 268 -8.05 12.16 -22.70
C VAL A 268 -9.35 11.68 -22.05
N SER A 269 -9.42 11.66 -20.71
CA SER A 269 -10.61 11.23 -19.95
C SER A 269 -11.56 12.39 -19.59
N LEU A 270 -11.32 13.59 -20.10
CA LEU A 270 -12.14 14.80 -19.98
C LEU A 270 -12.82 15.08 -21.32
#